data_AF-A0AAV8TB18-F1
#
_entry.id   AF-A0AAV8TB18-F1
#
_cell.length_a   1.000
_cell.length_b   1.000
_cell.length_c   1.000
_cell.angle_alpha   90.00
_cell.angle_beta   90.00
_cell.angle_gamma   90.00
#
_symmetry.space_group_name_H-M   'P 1'
#
loop_
_entity.id
_entity.type
_entity.pdbx_description
1 polymer ?
#
loop_
_entity_poly.entity_id
_entity_poly.type
_entity_poly.pdbx_seq_one_letter_code
_entity_poly.pdbx_strand_id
1 'polypeptide(L)'
;MAELTQAEVVYSPRSLRVWRTLWNWLGFFFQIFLSILRALGHLPLLSSSSSSSSHSFKPLPVVELSETDHLSALEIAADPDSLVADETVQKLTVVLDLDETLVCAYETSSLPIVLRNQAIEAGLKWFELECVSSDKEFEGKPKINYVTVFERPGLDEFLKQLGDFADLVLFTAGLEGYARPLVDRIDTEKRFCLRLYRPSTTSTEYREHVKDLTCVSKDPRRIVIVDNNPFSFLLQPVNGIPCVPFSAGQPHDTQLLDVLLPLLKHLSEQKDVRPVLYDRFHMPEWFQKQGIPASGLT
;
A
#
# COMPACT_ATOMS: atom_id res chain seq x y z
N MET A 1 22.64 -13.18 67.64
CA MET A 1 22.19 -14.18 66.66
C MET A 1 20.95 -13.63 65.98
N ALA A 2 21.06 -13.42 64.67
CA ALA A 2 20.03 -13.12 63.66
C ALA A 2 19.38 -11.72 63.62
N GLU A 3 19.94 -10.88 62.74
CA GLU A 3 19.23 -9.93 61.87
C GLU A 3 18.42 -10.68 60.78
N LEU A 4 17.34 -10.06 60.26
CA LEU A 4 16.81 -10.20 58.88
C LEU A 4 15.61 -9.22 58.71
N THR A 5 15.84 -7.96 58.33
CA THR A 5 15.79 -7.35 56.98
C THR A 5 14.39 -7.19 56.35
N GLN A 6 14.01 -5.92 56.15
CA GLN A 6 12.92 -5.43 55.32
C GLN A 6 13.08 -5.87 53.85
N ALA A 7 11.98 -6.27 53.21
CA ALA A 7 11.89 -6.43 51.77
C ALA A 7 11.31 -5.14 51.15
N GLU A 8 12.17 -4.35 50.50
CA GLU A 8 11.78 -3.29 49.58
C GLU A 8 11.21 -3.93 48.29
N VAL A 9 9.97 -3.58 47.95
CA VAL A 9 9.35 -3.94 46.67
C VAL A 9 9.87 -2.98 45.60
N VAL A 10 10.93 -3.38 44.91
CA VAL A 10 11.49 -2.66 43.77
C VAL A 10 10.59 -2.86 42.54
N TYR A 11 9.84 -1.83 42.15
CA TYR A 11 9.15 -1.80 40.86
C TYR A 11 10.18 -1.70 39.71
N SER A 12 10.17 -2.70 38.82
CA SER A 12 11.06 -2.78 37.67
C SER A 12 10.79 -1.63 36.66
N PRO A 13 11.83 -0.98 36.10
CA PRO A 13 11.67 0.09 35.09
C PRO A 13 11.02 -0.35 33.76
N ARG A 14 10.79 -1.65 33.57
CA ARG A 14 10.13 -2.21 32.37
C ARG A 14 8.61 -2.00 32.36
N SER A 15 7.95 -1.96 33.53
CA SER A 15 6.48 -1.81 33.60
C SER A 15 6.01 -0.40 33.22
N LEU A 16 6.79 0.63 33.57
CA LEU A 16 6.49 2.03 33.24
C LEU A 16 6.63 2.32 31.74
N ARG A 17 7.52 1.62 31.03
CA ARG A 17 7.64 1.74 29.57
C ARG A 17 6.43 1.14 28.86
N VAL A 18 6.01 -0.07 29.25
CA VAL A 18 4.81 -0.72 28.68
C VAL A 18 3.56 0.13 28.91
N TRP A 19 3.43 0.73 30.09
CA TRP A 19 2.31 1.63 30.40
C TRP A 19 2.30 2.90 29.56
N ARG A 20 3.47 3.50 29.29
CA ARG A 20 3.57 4.65 28.37
C ARG A 20 3.25 4.28 26.93
N THR A 21 3.68 3.10 26.47
CA THR A 21 3.35 2.61 25.13
C THR A 21 1.85 2.39 24.99
N LEU A 22 1.19 1.76 25.97
CA LEU A 22 -0.26 1.56 25.98
C LEU A 22 -1.04 2.89 25.99
N TRP A 23 -0.59 3.89 26.76
CA TRP A 23 -1.20 5.23 26.74
C TRP A 23 -1.02 5.96 25.42
N ASN A 24 0.12 5.78 24.75
CA ASN A 24 0.35 6.36 23.42
C ASN A 24 -0.52 5.68 22.35
N TRP A 25 -0.70 4.36 22.41
CA TRP A 25 -1.64 3.63 21.54
C TRP A 25 -3.08 4.05 21.81
N LEU A 26 -3.49 4.17 23.07
CA LEU A 26 -4.82 4.65 23.44
C LEU A 26 -5.06 6.09 22.92
N GLY A 27 -4.04 6.95 23.01
CA GLY A 27 -4.08 8.30 22.44
C GLY A 27 -4.19 8.31 20.91
N PHE A 28 -3.44 7.45 20.22
CA PHE A 28 -3.50 7.29 18.76
C PHE A 28 -4.87 6.80 18.30
N PHE A 29 -5.42 5.76 18.93
CA PHE A 29 -6.77 5.26 18.62
C PHE A 29 -7.85 6.30 18.98
N PHE A 30 -7.68 7.06 20.06
CA PHE A 30 -8.59 8.15 20.42
C PHE A 30 -8.55 9.30 19.40
N GLN A 31 -7.38 9.61 18.82
CA GLN A 31 -7.27 10.61 17.75
C GLN A 31 -7.87 10.13 16.42
N ILE A 32 -7.72 8.85 16.07
CA ILE A 32 -8.41 8.25 14.93
C ILE A 32 -9.93 8.30 15.14
N PHE A 33 -10.41 7.90 16.32
CA PHE A 33 -11.82 7.95 16.69
C PHE A 33 -12.40 9.37 16.65
N LEU A 34 -11.66 10.37 17.17
CA LEU A 34 -12.05 11.79 17.08
C LEU A 34 -12.04 12.32 15.65
N SER A 35 -11.11 11.84 14.81
CA SER A 35 -11.05 12.23 13.40
C SER A 35 -12.22 11.66 12.60
N ILE A 36 -12.64 10.42 12.92
CA ILE A 36 -13.85 9.80 12.38
C ILE A 36 -15.11 10.55 12.84
N LEU A 37 -15.21 10.91 14.13
CA LEU A 37 -16.34 11.70 14.64
C LEU A 37 -16.41 13.11 14.03
N ARG A 38 -15.26 13.76 13.79
CA ARG A 38 -15.21 15.06 13.08
C ARG A 38 -15.60 14.91 11.60
N ALA A 39 -15.20 13.81 10.95
CA ALA A 39 -15.61 13.51 9.58
C ALA A 39 -17.12 13.23 9.47
N LEU A 40 -17.73 12.58 10.46
CA LEU A 40 -19.18 12.39 10.53
C LEU A 40 -19.96 13.67 10.90
N GLY A 41 -19.31 14.67 11.50
CA GLY A 41 -19.92 15.96 11.84
C GLY A 41 -20.07 16.95 10.68
N HIS A 42 -19.50 16.64 9.51
CA HIS A 42 -19.58 17.47 8.31
C HIS A 42 -20.46 16.84 7.22
N LEU A 43 -21.75 16.70 7.50
CA LEU A 43 -22.78 16.65 6.47
C LEU A 43 -23.30 18.08 6.23
N PRO A 44 -23.08 18.71 5.06
CA PRO A 44 -23.79 19.92 4.68
C PRO A 44 -25.17 19.54 4.14
N LEU A 45 -26.22 19.93 4.88
CA LEU A 45 -27.58 20.02 4.36
C LEU A 45 -27.65 21.10 3.27
N LEU A 46 -28.41 20.81 2.22
CA LEU A 46 -28.53 21.58 0.98
C LEU A 46 -29.31 22.90 1.10
N SER A 47 -28.99 23.78 0.13
CA SER A 47 -29.83 24.81 -0.52
C SER A 47 -29.83 26.23 0.05
N SER A 48 -29.29 27.21 -0.68
CA SER A 48 -30.05 27.92 -1.74
C SER A 48 -29.23 29.05 -2.41
N SER A 49 -29.64 29.35 -3.64
CA SER A 49 -29.09 30.25 -4.66
C SER A 49 -29.14 31.76 -4.34
N SER A 50 -28.18 32.54 -4.88
CA SER A 50 -28.46 33.71 -5.73
C SER A 50 -27.19 34.36 -6.32
N SER A 51 -27.40 34.96 -7.48
CA SER A 51 -26.51 35.62 -8.45
C SER A 51 -25.77 36.88 -7.96
N SER A 52 -24.58 37.18 -8.51
CA SER A 52 -24.38 38.24 -9.54
C SER A 52 -22.92 38.74 -9.67
N SER A 53 -22.65 39.27 -10.86
CA SER A 53 -21.60 40.22 -11.29
C SER A 53 -20.12 39.81 -11.43
N SER A 54 -19.75 39.58 -12.70
CA SER A 54 -18.66 40.20 -13.48
C SER A 54 -17.29 40.47 -12.83
N HIS A 55 -16.23 39.90 -13.43
CA HIS A 55 -15.17 40.69 -14.05
C HIS A 55 -14.47 39.89 -15.17
N SER A 56 -14.35 40.58 -16.31
CA SER A 56 -13.78 40.19 -17.58
C SER A 56 -12.29 39.84 -17.48
N PHE A 57 -11.87 38.72 -18.09
CA PHE A 57 -10.48 38.48 -18.48
C PHE A 57 -10.41 38.33 -20.01
N LYS A 58 -9.56 39.14 -20.65
CA LYS A 58 -9.41 39.22 -22.12
C LYS A 58 -8.27 38.30 -22.59
N PRO A 59 -8.40 37.59 -23.74
CA PRO A 59 -7.31 36.84 -24.35
C PRO A 59 -6.37 37.76 -25.15
N LEU A 60 -5.08 37.42 -25.17
CA LEU A 60 -4.06 38.04 -26.04
C LEU A 60 -3.87 37.21 -27.33
N PRO A 61 -3.35 37.83 -28.41
CA PRO A 61 -3.82 37.56 -29.77
C PRO A 61 -3.08 36.44 -30.49
N VAL A 62 -3.82 35.81 -31.40
CA VAL A 62 -3.35 34.97 -32.50
C VAL A 62 -2.54 35.83 -33.47
N VAL A 63 -1.36 35.36 -33.85
CA VAL A 63 -0.57 35.89 -34.97
C VAL A 63 -0.49 34.80 -36.04
N GLU A 64 -1.06 35.09 -37.21
CA GLU A 64 -0.94 34.29 -38.42
C GLU A 64 0.18 34.84 -39.33
N LEU A 65 1.04 33.91 -39.76
CA LEU A 65 1.67 33.70 -41.07
C LEU A 65 2.63 34.73 -41.69
N SER A 66 3.78 34.19 -42.14
CA SER A 66 4.24 34.36 -43.52
C SER A 66 5.15 33.19 -43.94
N GLU A 67 4.73 32.46 -44.97
CA GLU A 67 5.57 31.55 -45.76
C GLU A 67 6.65 32.35 -46.49
N THR A 68 7.88 31.82 -46.53
CA THR A 68 8.85 32.17 -47.57
C THR A 68 9.75 30.96 -47.83
N ASP A 69 9.62 30.42 -49.04
CA ASP A 69 10.61 29.54 -49.66
C ASP A 69 12.00 30.18 -49.59
N HIS A 70 13.05 29.39 -49.35
CA HIS A 70 14.28 29.37 -50.14
C HIS A 70 15.23 28.26 -49.65
N LEU A 71 15.52 27.32 -50.55
CA LEU A 71 16.64 26.38 -50.48
C LEU A 71 17.98 27.14 -50.49
N SER A 72 18.84 26.87 -49.50
CA SER A 72 20.29 26.92 -49.69
C SER A 72 21.01 26.10 -48.62
N ALA A 73 21.73 25.08 -49.08
CA ALA A 73 22.60 24.23 -48.29
C ALA A 73 23.73 25.04 -47.62
N LEU A 74 23.91 24.85 -46.32
CA LEU A 74 25.15 25.17 -45.61
C LEU A 74 25.46 24.02 -44.65
N GLU A 75 26.46 23.24 -45.03
CA GLU A 75 27.13 22.28 -44.15
C GLU A 75 27.92 23.06 -43.09
N ILE A 76 27.66 22.77 -41.81
CA ILE A 76 28.62 23.00 -40.72
C ILE A 76 28.79 21.66 -40.01
N ALA A 77 30.03 21.20 -40.00
CA ALA A 77 30.46 19.93 -39.44
C ALA A 77 30.54 19.96 -37.90
N ALA A 78 30.27 18.78 -37.33
CA ALA A 78 30.71 18.23 -36.04
C ALA A 78 30.06 18.76 -34.74
N ASP A 79 29.14 17.95 -34.19
CA ASP A 79 29.36 17.26 -32.91
C ASP A 79 28.59 15.91 -32.91
N PRO A 80 29.23 14.72 -32.87
CA PRO A 80 28.51 13.45 -32.89
C PRO A 80 27.84 13.07 -31.56
N ASP A 81 28.02 13.84 -30.47
CA ASP A 81 27.77 13.34 -29.11
C ASP A 81 26.64 14.04 -28.32
N SER A 82 25.68 14.67 -29.00
CA SER A 82 24.46 15.18 -28.34
C SER A 82 23.18 14.62 -28.97
N LEU A 83 23.16 13.31 -29.19
CA LEU A 83 21.90 12.59 -29.14
C LEU A 83 21.45 12.58 -27.68
N VAL A 84 20.65 13.58 -27.29
CA VAL A 84 19.78 13.43 -26.13
C VAL A 84 18.81 12.30 -26.50
N ALA A 85 19.23 11.06 -26.27
CA ALA A 85 18.34 9.93 -26.29
C ALA A 85 17.22 10.28 -25.32
N ASP A 86 16.01 10.38 -25.84
CA ASP A 86 14.81 10.40 -25.02
C ASP A 86 14.83 9.07 -24.26
N GLU A 87 15.44 9.08 -23.06
CA GLU A 87 15.51 7.91 -22.19
C GLU A 87 14.07 7.56 -21.84
N THR A 88 13.50 6.64 -22.61
CA THR A 88 12.18 6.09 -22.36
C THR A 88 12.15 5.60 -20.92
N VAL A 89 11.37 6.28 -20.07
CA VAL A 89 11.28 5.94 -18.65
C VAL A 89 10.82 4.49 -18.55
N GLN A 90 11.62 3.65 -17.89
CA GLN A 90 11.25 2.25 -17.67
C GLN A 90 9.92 2.17 -16.93
N LYS A 91 9.13 1.16 -17.29
CA LYS A 91 7.84 0.88 -16.67
C LYS A 91 8.01 0.73 -15.15
N LEU A 92 7.05 1.27 -14.39
CA LEU A 92 7.11 1.19 -12.93
C LEU A 92 6.89 -0.26 -12.48
N THR A 93 7.65 -0.76 -11.52
CA THR A 93 7.33 -2.02 -10.84
C THR A 93 6.51 -1.71 -9.59
N VAL A 94 5.30 -2.25 -9.50
CA VAL A 94 4.41 -2.08 -8.35
C VAL A 94 4.27 -3.42 -7.64
N VAL A 95 4.82 -3.48 -6.43
CA VAL A 95 4.68 -4.61 -5.52
C VAL A 95 3.44 -4.40 -4.66
N LEU A 96 2.51 -5.33 -4.69
CA LEU A 96 1.26 -5.28 -3.94
C LEU A 96 1.24 -6.40 -2.89
N ASP A 97 0.94 -6.03 -1.66
CA ASP A 97 0.52 -6.99 -0.64
C ASP A 97 -0.89 -7.54 -0.90
N LEU A 98 -1.28 -8.61 -0.22
CA LEU A 98 -2.55 -9.30 -0.43
C LEU A 98 -3.58 -9.00 0.66
N ASP A 99 -3.36 -9.52 1.86
CA ASP A 99 -4.31 -9.52 2.96
C ASP A 99 -4.41 -8.14 3.60
N GLU A 100 -5.63 -7.65 3.79
CA GLU A 100 -5.95 -6.28 4.22
C GLU A 100 -5.46 -5.17 3.26
N THR A 101 -4.86 -5.53 2.12
CA THR A 101 -4.42 -4.59 1.07
C THR A 101 -5.32 -4.67 -0.16
N LEU A 102 -5.45 -5.85 -0.78
CA LEU A 102 -6.30 -6.10 -1.96
C LEU A 102 -7.59 -6.84 -1.61
N VAL A 103 -7.55 -7.66 -0.56
CA VAL A 103 -8.68 -8.46 -0.07
C VAL A 103 -8.69 -8.43 1.45
N CYS A 104 -9.77 -8.86 2.08
CA CYS A 104 -9.72 -9.32 3.47
C CYS A 104 -10.30 -10.73 3.55
N ALA A 105 -9.73 -11.55 4.43
CA ALA A 105 -10.08 -12.96 4.54
C ALA A 105 -10.32 -13.33 6.00
N TYR A 106 -11.36 -14.14 6.21
CA TYR A 106 -11.76 -14.63 7.52
C TYR A 106 -11.90 -16.14 7.46
N GLU A 107 -11.48 -16.84 8.50
CA GLU A 107 -11.92 -18.22 8.69
C GLU A 107 -13.46 -18.22 8.76
N THR A 108 -14.12 -19.01 7.91
CA THR A 108 -15.57 -18.96 7.71
C THR A 108 -16.33 -19.23 9.01
N SER A 109 -15.81 -20.10 9.87
CA SER A 109 -16.38 -20.40 11.20
C SER A 109 -16.27 -19.25 12.19
N SER A 110 -15.28 -18.37 12.01
CA SER A 110 -14.95 -17.26 12.91
C SER A 110 -15.49 -15.91 12.42
N LEU A 111 -16.04 -15.84 11.19
CA LEU A 111 -16.62 -14.63 10.62
C LEU A 111 -17.97 -14.29 11.28
N PRO A 112 -18.12 -13.12 11.92
CA PRO A 112 -19.41 -12.72 12.50
C PRO A 112 -20.49 -12.63 11.43
N ILE A 113 -21.63 -13.30 11.66
CA ILE A 113 -22.76 -13.34 10.72
C ILE A 113 -23.25 -11.93 10.36
N VAL A 114 -23.29 -11.02 11.33
CA VAL A 114 -23.69 -9.62 11.11
C VAL A 114 -22.76 -8.93 10.12
N LEU A 115 -21.45 -9.09 10.30
CA LEU A 115 -20.44 -8.51 9.41
C LEU A 115 -20.57 -9.09 7.99
N ARG A 116 -20.73 -10.41 7.88
CA ARG A 116 -20.93 -11.09 6.60
C ARG A 116 -22.15 -10.55 5.87
N ASN A 117 -23.30 -10.49 6.53
CA ASN A 117 -24.55 -10.05 5.91
C ASN A 117 -24.45 -8.58 5.47
N GLN A 118 -23.91 -7.70 6.31
CA GLN A 118 -23.71 -6.30 5.97
C GLN A 118 -22.82 -6.11 4.74
N ALA A 119 -21.71 -6.86 4.67
CA ALA A 119 -20.80 -6.82 3.53
C ALA A 119 -21.48 -7.27 2.22
N ILE A 120 -22.23 -8.38 2.27
CA ILE A 120 -22.95 -8.94 1.12
C ILE A 120 -24.08 -8.01 0.67
N GLU A 121 -24.88 -7.51 1.61
CA GLU A 121 -25.99 -6.59 1.33
C GLU A 121 -25.49 -5.26 0.74
N ALA A 122 -24.31 -4.81 1.16
CA ALA A 122 -23.66 -3.63 0.59
C ALA A 122 -22.99 -3.89 -0.77
N GLY A 123 -23.02 -5.12 -1.28
CA GLY A 123 -22.55 -5.48 -2.62
C GLY A 123 -21.05 -5.73 -2.73
N LEU A 124 -20.35 -6.01 -1.62
CA LEU A 124 -18.95 -6.45 -1.71
C LEU A 124 -18.86 -7.78 -2.48
N LYS A 125 -17.94 -7.84 -3.44
CA LYS A 125 -17.58 -9.11 -4.09
C LYS A 125 -16.91 -10.01 -3.08
N TRP A 126 -17.31 -11.28 -3.06
CA TRP A 126 -16.79 -12.26 -2.11
C TRP A 126 -16.83 -13.67 -2.69
N PHE A 127 -16.04 -14.56 -2.09
CA PHE A 127 -16.07 -15.99 -2.38
C PHE A 127 -15.53 -16.80 -1.20
N GLU A 128 -15.81 -18.10 -1.22
CA GLU A 128 -15.23 -19.06 -0.28
C GLU A 128 -14.10 -19.85 -0.95
N LEU A 129 -13.09 -20.17 -0.15
CA LEU A 129 -11.95 -21.01 -0.50
C LEU A 129 -11.82 -22.17 0.47
N GLU A 130 -11.46 -23.32 -0.07
CA GLU A 130 -10.97 -24.46 0.70
C GLU A 130 -9.44 -24.39 0.77
N CYS A 131 -8.91 -24.28 1.97
CA CYS A 131 -7.49 -24.24 2.23
C CYS A 131 -7.06 -25.52 2.93
N VAL A 132 -6.18 -26.27 2.27
CA VAL A 132 -5.60 -27.50 2.82
C VAL A 132 -4.44 -27.11 3.74
N SER A 133 -4.59 -27.34 5.03
CA SER A 133 -3.50 -27.15 6.00
C SER A 133 -2.48 -28.27 5.88
N SER A 134 -1.20 -27.94 6.09
CA SER A 134 -0.10 -28.89 6.18
C SER A 134 -0.14 -29.73 7.47
N ASP A 135 -0.97 -29.35 8.44
CA ASP A 135 -1.15 -30.09 9.68
C ASP A 135 -1.96 -31.34 9.38
N LYS A 136 -1.31 -32.49 9.60
CA LYS A 136 -1.97 -33.78 9.51
C LYS A 136 -2.87 -33.93 10.74
N GLU A 137 -4.13 -34.27 10.51
CA GLU A 137 -4.99 -34.76 11.58
C GLU A 137 -4.41 -36.06 12.15
N PHE A 138 -4.92 -36.48 13.32
CA PHE A 138 -4.49 -37.69 14.03
C PHE A 138 -4.63 -38.98 13.18
N GLU A 139 -5.36 -38.94 12.06
CA GLU A 139 -5.54 -40.02 11.08
C GLU A 139 -4.71 -39.87 9.78
N GLY A 140 -3.84 -38.85 9.68
CA GLY A 140 -3.04 -38.60 8.48
C GLY A 140 -3.79 -37.92 7.33
N LYS A 141 -5.05 -37.51 7.52
CA LYS A 141 -5.81 -36.67 6.59
C LYS A 141 -5.40 -35.20 6.77
N PRO A 142 -5.30 -34.42 5.68
CA PRO A 142 -5.03 -32.99 5.82
C PRO A 142 -6.25 -32.26 6.36
N LYS A 143 -6.04 -31.33 7.31
CA LYS A 143 -7.11 -30.48 7.83
C LYS A 143 -7.56 -29.50 6.75
N ILE A 144 -8.86 -29.47 6.45
CA ILE A 144 -9.45 -28.49 5.52
C ILE A 144 -10.01 -27.32 6.32
N ASN A 145 -9.54 -26.11 6.02
CA ASN A 145 -10.08 -24.88 6.55
C ASN A 145 -10.87 -24.16 5.46
N TYR A 146 -12.03 -23.61 5.80
CA TYR A 146 -12.81 -22.78 4.89
C TYR A 146 -12.55 -21.31 5.20
N VAL A 147 -12.27 -20.54 4.16
CA VAL A 147 -11.97 -19.11 4.26
C VAL A 147 -12.96 -18.33 3.41
N THR A 148 -13.61 -17.34 4.00
CA THR A 148 -14.44 -16.37 3.29
C THR A 148 -13.59 -15.15 2.97
N VAL A 149 -13.48 -14.81 1.69
CA VAL A 149 -12.68 -13.70 1.17
C VAL A 149 -13.61 -12.63 0.63
N PHE A 150 -13.37 -11.37 0.98
CA PHE A 150 -14.00 -10.20 0.38
C PHE A 150 -12.95 -9.42 -0.42
N GLU A 151 -13.27 -9.08 -1.66
CA GLU A 151 -12.44 -8.21 -2.48
C GLU A 151 -12.58 -6.76 -2.00
N ARG A 152 -11.47 -6.03 -1.98
CA ARG A 152 -11.52 -4.59 -1.73
C ARG A 152 -12.24 -3.90 -2.89
N PRO A 153 -13.16 -2.94 -2.63
CA PRO A 153 -13.89 -2.27 -3.70
C PRO A 153 -12.97 -1.72 -4.79
N GLY A 154 -13.31 -1.99 -6.05
CA GLY A 154 -12.54 -1.54 -7.20
C GLY A 154 -11.32 -2.41 -7.57
N LEU A 155 -11.09 -3.54 -6.91
CA LEU A 155 -9.90 -4.39 -7.13
C LEU A 155 -9.59 -4.72 -8.60
N ASP A 156 -10.55 -5.26 -9.34
CA ASP A 156 -10.32 -5.64 -10.75
C ASP A 156 -9.99 -4.42 -11.63
N GLU A 157 -10.72 -3.32 -11.46
CA GLU A 157 -10.47 -2.07 -12.19
C GLU A 157 -9.11 -1.46 -11.82
N PHE A 158 -8.74 -1.53 -10.55
CA PHE A 158 -7.43 -1.10 -10.06
C PHE A 158 -6.29 -1.90 -10.72
N LEU A 159 -6.35 -3.24 -10.70
CA LEU A 159 -5.32 -4.08 -11.31
C LEU A 159 -5.24 -3.89 -12.83
N LYS A 160 -6.39 -3.73 -13.48
CA LYS A 160 -6.46 -3.45 -14.92
C LYS A 160 -5.76 -2.14 -15.27
N GLN A 161 -6.12 -1.04 -14.61
CA GLN A 161 -5.50 0.27 -14.89
C GLN A 161 -4.02 0.32 -14.53
N LEU A 162 -3.60 -0.36 -13.45
CA LEU A 162 -2.17 -0.45 -13.14
C LEU A 162 -1.39 -1.20 -14.24
N GLY A 163 -1.96 -2.25 -14.83
CA GLY A 163 -1.32 -3.04 -15.88
C GLY A 163 -0.89 -2.21 -17.10
N ASP A 164 -1.60 -1.11 -17.38
CA ASP A 164 -1.32 -0.21 -18.50
C ASP A 164 0.01 0.56 -18.36
N PHE A 165 0.50 0.75 -17.13
CA PHE A 165 1.69 1.59 -16.88
C PHE A 165 2.67 1.02 -15.84
N ALA A 166 2.34 -0.11 -15.20
CA ALA A 166 3.18 -0.80 -14.24
C ALA A 166 3.28 -2.30 -14.50
N ASP A 167 4.42 -2.90 -14.13
CA ASP A 167 4.57 -4.34 -13.97
C ASP A 167 4.19 -4.72 -12.54
N LEU A 168 3.26 -5.66 -12.41
CA LEU A 168 2.63 -5.98 -11.14
C LEU A 168 3.28 -7.20 -10.51
N VAL A 169 3.73 -7.06 -9.27
CA VAL A 169 4.29 -8.14 -8.46
C VAL A 169 3.41 -8.33 -7.23
N LEU A 170 2.94 -9.54 -7.01
CA LEU A 170 2.35 -9.91 -5.73
C LEU A 170 3.47 -10.26 -4.77
N PHE A 171 3.50 -9.66 -3.58
CA PHE A 171 4.40 -10.09 -2.51
C PHE A 171 3.63 -10.12 -1.21
N THR A 172 3.28 -11.31 -0.73
CA THR A 172 2.50 -11.52 0.50
C THR A 172 3.30 -12.27 1.56
N ALA A 173 3.06 -11.94 2.83
CA ALA A 173 3.50 -12.76 3.96
C ALA A 173 2.56 -13.96 4.21
N GLY A 174 1.54 -14.18 3.38
CA GLY A 174 0.67 -15.35 3.38
C GLY A 174 1.40 -16.61 2.88
N LEU A 175 1.02 -17.78 3.42
CA LEU A 175 1.51 -19.05 2.92
C LEU A 175 0.93 -19.33 1.53
N GLU A 176 1.75 -19.94 0.67
CA GLU A 176 1.39 -20.20 -0.72
C GLU A 176 0.12 -21.06 -0.88
N GLY A 177 -0.08 -22.06 -0.02
CA GLY A 177 -1.26 -22.93 -0.05
C GLY A 177 -2.60 -22.19 0.16
N TYR A 178 -2.54 -21.00 0.78
CA TYR A 178 -3.69 -20.10 0.92
C TYR A 178 -3.71 -19.05 -0.18
N ALA A 179 -2.59 -18.34 -0.37
CA ALA A 179 -2.54 -17.15 -1.21
C ALA A 179 -2.64 -17.47 -2.71
N ARG A 180 -2.05 -18.58 -3.17
CA ARG A 180 -2.08 -18.97 -4.59
C ARG A 180 -3.51 -19.18 -5.12
N PRO A 181 -4.35 -20.06 -4.55
CA PRO A 181 -5.71 -20.26 -5.05
C PRO A 181 -6.59 -19.02 -4.91
N LEU A 182 -6.32 -18.15 -3.92
CA LEU A 182 -6.99 -16.86 -3.80
C LEU A 182 -6.65 -15.93 -4.98
N VAL A 183 -5.36 -15.76 -5.25
CA VAL A 183 -4.89 -14.88 -6.33
C VAL A 183 -5.35 -15.38 -7.69
N ASP A 184 -5.37 -16.70 -7.91
CA ASP A 184 -5.92 -17.31 -9.14
C ASP A 184 -7.38 -16.92 -9.40
N ARG A 185 -8.13 -16.55 -8.36
CA ARG A 185 -9.54 -16.16 -8.46
C ARG A 185 -9.74 -14.66 -8.69
N ILE A 186 -8.89 -13.81 -8.10
CA ILE A 186 -8.99 -12.35 -8.25
C ILE A 186 -8.22 -11.81 -9.48
N ASP A 187 -7.21 -12.55 -9.96
CA ASP A 187 -6.37 -12.19 -11.11
C ASP A 187 -6.52 -13.20 -12.25
N THR A 188 -7.73 -13.25 -12.83
CA THR A 188 -8.06 -14.20 -13.92
C THR A 188 -7.30 -13.92 -15.22
N GLU A 189 -6.89 -12.67 -15.43
CA GLU A 189 -6.10 -12.22 -16.59
C GLU A 189 -4.58 -12.41 -16.41
N LYS A 190 -4.13 -12.94 -15.27
CA LYS A 190 -2.71 -13.17 -14.95
C LYS A 190 -1.85 -11.91 -15.08
N ARG A 191 -2.35 -10.79 -14.56
CA ARG A 191 -1.71 -9.47 -14.59
C ARG A 191 -0.47 -9.42 -13.69
N PHE A 192 -0.39 -10.25 -12.65
CA PHE A 192 0.82 -10.37 -11.84
C PHE A 192 1.92 -11.15 -12.58
N CYS A 193 3.03 -10.48 -12.91
CA CYS A 193 4.17 -11.09 -13.59
C CYS A 193 5.05 -11.93 -12.66
N LEU A 194 4.99 -11.66 -11.34
CA LEU A 194 5.70 -12.41 -10.31
C LEU A 194 4.82 -12.52 -9.06
N ARG A 195 4.85 -13.68 -8.40
CA ARG A 195 4.12 -13.93 -7.14
C ARG A 195 5.10 -14.48 -6.10
N LEU A 196 5.31 -13.72 -5.04
CA LEU A 196 6.17 -14.03 -3.91
C LEU A 196 5.30 -14.26 -2.67
N TYR A 197 5.53 -15.37 -1.99
CA TYR A 197 4.78 -15.78 -0.81
C TYR A 197 5.67 -15.74 0.44
N ARG A 198 5.14 -16.17 1.59
CA ARG A 198 5.88 -16.18 2.87
C ARG A 198 7.33 -16.69 2.80
N PRO A 199 7.67 -17.78 2.10
CA PRO A 199 9.06 -18.25 2.02
C PRO A 199 10.05 -17.27 1.37
N SER A 200 9.55 -16.31 0.59
CA SER A 200 10.35 -15.24 -0.03
C SER A 200 10.60 -14.05 0.91
N THR A 201 9.92 -14.00 2.05
CA THR A 201 10.17 -12.97 3.08
C THR A 201 11.48 -13.26 3.83
N THR A 202 12.07 -12.22 4.41
CA THR A 202 13.27 -12.31 5.24
C THR A 202 12.98 -11.92 6.69
N SER A 203 13.81 -12.42 7.61
CA SER A 203 13.79 -12.01 9.01
C SER A 203 14.94 -11.06 9.28
N THR A 204 14.62 -9.96 9.96
CA THR A 204 15.58 -8.98 10.47
C THR A 204 15.65 -9.11 11.99
N GLU A 205 16.59 -8.39 12.63
CA GLU A 205 16.63 -8.31 14.09
C GLU A 205 15.40 -7.64 14.71
N TYR A 206 14.63 -6.87 13.92
CA TYR A 206 13.47 -6.11 14.40
C TYR A 206 12.14 -6.79 14.13
N ARG A 207 12.02 -7.48 13.00
CA ARG A 207 10.77 -8.01 12.45
C ARG A 207 11.02 -9.23 11.59
N GLU A 208 10.09 -10.18 11.69
CA GLU A 208 9.94 -11.27 10.73
C GLU A 208 9.06 -10.81 9.55
N HIS A 209 9.08 -11.61 8.47
CA HIS A 209 8.26 -11.41 7.29
C HIS A 209 8.46 -10.07 6.57
N VAL A 210 9.69 -9.56 6.60
CA VAL A 210 10.09 -8.36 5.85
C VAL A 210 10.26 -8.72 4.37
N LYS A 211 9.80 -7.84 3.48
CA LYS A 211 9.79 -8.01 2.03
C LYS A 211 10.96 -7.24 1.42
N ASP A 212 12.09 -7.92 1.22
CA ASP A 212 13.27 -7.32 0.60
C ASP A 212 13.03 -7.10 -0.90
N LEU A 213 12.91 -5.83 -1.32
CA LEU A 213 12.64 -5.48 -2.71
C LEU A 213 13.81 -5.79 -3.66
N THR A 214 15.02 -6.05 -3.14
CA THR A 214 16.18 -6.39 -3.97
C THR A 214 16.08 -7.76 -4.66
N CYS A 215 15.11 -8.59 -4.25
CA CYS A 215 14.79 -9.84 -4.94
C CYS A 215 13.91 -9.62 -6.19
N VAL A 216 13.25 -8.46 -6.31
CA VAL A 216 12.41 -8.09 -7.45
C VAL A 216 13.20 -7.26 -8.46
N SER A 217 13.88 -6.20 -7.98
CA SER A 217 14.69 -5.32 -8.84
C SER A 217 15.96 -4.86 -8.11
N LYS A 218 17.06 -4.74 -8.86
CA LYS A 218 18.30 -4.12 -8.35
C LYS A 218 18.28 -2.60 -8.42
N ASP A 219 17.43 -2.01 -9.25
CA ASP A 219 17.23 -0.57 -9.31
C ASP A 219 16.05 -0.16 -8.42
N PRO A 220 16.29 0.52 -7.28
CA PRO A 220 15.24 0.97 -6.39
C PRO A 220 14.50 2.22 -6.89
N ARG A 221 14.94 2.86 -7.99
CA ARG A 221 14.34 4.10 -8.50
C ARG A 221 12.96 3.89 -9.11
N ARG A 222 12.69 2.68 -9.62
CA ARG A 222 11.48 2.32 -10.39
C ARG A 222 10.68 1.19 -9.76
N ILE A 223 10.80 1.00 -8.45
CA ILE A 223 10.03 0.00 -7.69
C ILE A 223 9.32 0.65 -6.50
N VAL A 224 8.07 0.30 -6.28
CA VAL A 224 7.28 0.73 -5.11
C VAL A 224 6.58 -0.47 -4.50
N ILE A 225 6.35 -0.44 -3.20
CA ILE A 225 5.54 -1.44 -2.50
C ILE A 225 4.36 -0.78 -1.78
N VAL A 226 3.16 -1.33 -1.96
CA VAL A 226 1.95 -0.95 -1.22
C VAL A 226 1.63 -2.04 -0.22
N ASP A 227 1.59 -1.67 1.06
CA ASP A 227 1.39 -2.61 2.16
C ASP A 227 0.68 -1.92 3.32
N ASN A 228 -0.28 -2.61 3.95
CA ASN A 228 -0.97 -2.11 5.14
C ASN A 228 -0.08 -2.17 6.39
N ASN A 229 0.95 -3.02 6.39
CA ASN A 229 1.93 -3.14 7.47
C ASN A 229 3.26 -2.47 7.06
N PRO A 230 3.59 -1.29 7.61
CA PRO A 230 4.84 -0.62 7.30
C PRO A 230 6.08 -1.49 7.46
N PHE A 231 6.11 -2.36 8.47
CA PHE A 231 7.27 -3.23 8.72
C PHE A 231 7.58 -4.21 7.57
N SER A 232 6.62 -4.47 6.68
CA SER A 232 6.85 -5.27 5.49
C SER A 232 7.91 -4.65 4.58
N PHE A 233 8.04 -3.33 4.52
CA PHE A 233 9.03 -2.63 3.68
C PHE A 233 10.13 -1.95 4.49
N LEU A 234 10.43 -2.50 5.67
CA LEU A 234 11.45 -2.00 6.60
C LEU A 234 12.83 -1.77 5.95
N LEU A 235 13.23 -2.64 5.02
CA LEU A 235 14.55 -2.57 4.36
C LEU A 235 14.62 -1.50 3.27
N GLN A 236 13.48 -1.04 2.74
CA GLN A 236 13.40 0.01 1.72
C GLN A 236 12.30 1.02 2.08
N PRO A 237 12.45 1.76 3.19
CA PRO A 237 11.39 2.63 3.73
C PRO A 237 10.96 3.72 2.74
N VAL A 238 11.88 4.21 1.90
CA VAL A 238 11.62 5.24 0.88
C VAL A 238 10.99 4.70 -0.41
N ASN A 239 10.68 3.41 -0.46
CA ASN A 239 9.95 2.77 -1.55
C ASN A 239 8.53 2.32 -1.12
N GLY A 240 8.18 2.50 0.15
CA GLY A 240 6.92 2.04 0.73
C GLY A 240 5.80 3.07 0.68
N ILE A 241 4.61 2.60 0.32
CA ILE A 241 3.34 3.32 0.40
C ILE A 241 2.51 2.62 1.49
N PRO A 242 2.43 3.17 2.71
CA PRO A 242 1.54 2.63 3.73
C PRO A 242 0.09 2.85 3.30
N CYS A 243 -0.72 1.80 3.38
CA CYS A 243 -2.16 1.87 3.09
C CYS A 243 -2.99 1.57 4.36
N VAL A 244 -4.25 2.03 4.40
CA VAL A 244 -5.16 1.68 5.50
C VAL A 244 -5.63 0.24 5.29
N PRO A 245 -5.54 -0.62 6.32
CA PRO A 245 -6.08 -1.98 6.28
C PRO A 245 -7.56 -2.00 5.86
N PHE A 246 -7.87 -2.88 4.92
CA PHE A 246 -9.24 -3.14 4.46
C PHE A 246 -9.90 -4.24 5.30
N SER A 247 -11.20 -4.06 5.57
CA SER A 247 -12.04 -5.08 6.19
C SER A 247 -13.43 -5.12 5.56
N ALA A 248 -14.15 -6.24 5.73
CA ALA A 248 -15.51 -6.40 5.23
C ALA A 248 -16.50 -5.37 5.84
N GLY A 249 -16.12 -4.69 6.93
CA GLY A 249 -16.91 -3.63 7.54
C GLY A 249 -16.81 -2.29 6.82
N GLN A 250 -16.03 -2.21 5.73
CA GLN A 250 -15.81 -1.01 4.93
C GLN A 250 -16.26 -1.22 3.47
N PRO A 251 -17.55 -1.49 3.20
CA PRO A 251 -18.02 -1.78 1.84
C PRO A 251 -17.92 -0.60 0.88
N HIS A 252 -17.72 0.62 1.41
CA HIS A 252 -17.54 1.86 0.66
C HIS A 252 -16.09 2.37 0.71
N ASP A 253 -15.11 1.51 1.03
CA ASP A 253 -13.69 1.84 0.87
C ASP A 253 -13.42 2.27 -0.58
N THR A 254 -12.71 3.37 -0.77
CA THR A 254 -12.34 3.86 -2.11
C THR A 254 -10.83 3.94 -2.31
N GLN A 255 -10.04 3.35 -1.40
CA GLN A 255 -8.62 3.64 -1.31
C GLN A 255 -7.82 3.16 -2.53
N LEU A 256 -8.23 2.05 -3.15
CA LEU A 256 -7.58 1.56 -4.36
C LEU A 256 -7.68 2.59 -5.49
N LEU A 257 -8.88 3.07 -5.79
CA LEU A 257 -9.15 3.92 -6.96
C LEU A 257 -8.91 5.40 -6.70
N ASP A 258 -9.25 5.91 -5.52
CA ASP A 258 -9.21 7.35 -5.25
C ASP A 258 -7.87 7.81 -4.66
N VAL A 259 -7.12 6.90 -4.04
CA VAL A 259 -5.89 7.24 -3.29
C VAL A 259 -4.66 6.61 -3.92
N LEU A 260 -4.65 5.28 -4.07
CA LEU A 260 -3.48 4.54 -4.51
C LEU A 260 -3.25 4.68 -6.02
N LEU A 261 -4.30 4.51 -6.82
CA LEU A 261 -4.19 4.57 -8.28
C LEU A 261 -3.64 5.92 -8.80
N PRO A 262 -4.14 7.10 -8.34
CA PRO A 262 -3.60 8.38 -8.80
C PRO A 262 -2.15 8.61 -8.34
N LEU A 263 -1.80 8.15 -7.14
CA LEU A 263 -0.42 8.21 -6.64
C LEU A 263 0.50 7.33 -7.49
N LEU A 264 0.13 6.08 -7.74
CA LEU A 264 0.92 5.16 -8.55
C LEU A 264 1.06 5.66 -9.99
N LYS A 265 0.02 6.28 -10.54
CA LYS A 265 0.08 6.93 -11.86
C LYS A 265 1.08 8.08 -11.86
N HIS A 266 1.04 8.96 -10.87
CA HIS A 266 2.02 10.05 -10.73
C HIS A 266 3.46 9.53 -10.58
N LEU A 267 3.67 8.48 -9.80
CA LEU A 267 4.98 7.84 -9.63
C LEU A 267 5.48 7.17 -10.90
N SER A 268 4.58 6.69 -11.77
CA SER A 268 4.95 6.11 -13.06
C SER A 268 5.66 7.11 -13.99
N GLU A 269 5.41 8.40 -13.80
CA GLU A 269 5.99 9.51 -14.57
C GLU A 269 7.35 9.98 -14.04
N GLN A 270 7.76 9.54 -12.84
CA GLN A 270 9.00 9.98 -12.19
C GLN A 270 10.20 9.12 -12.59
N LYS A 271 11.39 9.70 -12.78
CA LYS A 271 12.61 8.89 -12.99
C LYS A 271 13.04 8.13 -11.72
N ASP A 272 12.73 8.68 -10.55
CA ASP A 272 13.00 8.09 -9.24
C ASP A 272 11.81 8.35 -8.32
N VAL A 273 11.19 7.29 -7.80
CA VAL A 273 10.01 7.37 -6.93
C VAL A 273 10.35 7.83 -5.51
N ARG A 274 11.60 7.64 -5.07
CA ARG A 274 11.99 7.75 -3.67
C ARG A 274 11.89 9.17 -3.10
N PRO A 275 12.27 10.25 -3.81
CA PRO A 275 12.08 11.60 -3.31
C PRO A 275 10.61 11.93 -3.06
N VAL A 276 9.71 11.57 -4.00
CA VAL A 276 8.27 11.80 -3.87
C VAL A 276 7.69 11.03 -2.68
N LEU A 277 8.10 9.77 -2.51
CA LEU A 277 7.63 8.94 -1.39
C LEU A 277 8.19 9.41 -0.04
N TYR A 278 9.45 9.85 0.00
CA TYR A 278 10.06 10.41 1.19
C TYR A 278 9.30 11.67 1.65
N ASP A 279 9.08 12.63 0.74
CA ASP A 279 8.37 13.87 1.05
C ASP A 279 6.92 13.64 1.46
N ARG A 280 6.28 12.58 0.94
CA ARG A 280 4.88 12.28 1.23
C ARG A 280 4.68 11.55 2.56
N PHE A 281 5.56 10.61 2.91
CA PHE A 281 5.31 9.68 4.01
C PHE A 281 6.31 9.78 5.16
N HIS A 282 7.53 10.29 4.93
CA HIS A 282 8.59 10.35 5.95
C HIS A 282 8.78 9.01 6.69
N MET A 283 8.77 7.91 5.92
CA MET A 283 8.83 6.55 6.48
C MET A 283 10.09 6.30 7.30
N PRO A 284 11.30 6.77 6.92
CA PRO A 284 12.48 6.62 7.76
C PRO A 284 12.29 7.20 9.17
N GLU A 285 11.72 8.41 9.28
CA GLU A 285 11.42 9.08 10.54
C GLU A 285 10.31 8.37 11.30
N TRP A 286 9.31 7.82 10.59
CA TRP A 286 8.29 6.98 11.20
C TRP A 286 8.92 5.75 11.87
N PHE A 287 9.82 5.05 11.20
CA PHE A 287 10.53 3.89 11.77
C PHE A 287 11.41 4.26 12.97
N GLN A 288 12.09 5.41 12.91
CA GLN A 288 12.84 5.93 14.07
C GLN A 288 11.94 6.14 15.29
N LYS A 289 10.73 6.69 15.10
CA LYS A 289 9.73 6.84 16.17
C LYS A 289 9.24 5.48 16.70
N GLN A 290 9.30 4.42 15.90
CA GLN A 290 9.03 3.03 16.32
C GLN A 290 10.23 2.33 16.95
N GLY A 291 11.38 3.01 17.11
CA GLY A 291 12.58 2.47 17.74
C GLY A 291 13.54 1.74 16.79
N ILE A 292 13.39 1.91 15.47
CA ILE A 292 14.33 1.39 14.48
C ILE A 292 15.43 2.43 14.21
N PRO A 293 16.72 2.11 14.36
CA PRO A 293 17.80 3.08 14.16
C PRO A 293 17.99 3.44 12.68
N ALA A 294 18.44 4.67 12.42
CA ALA A 294 18.69 5.20 11.07
C ALA A 294 19.72 4.38 10.27
N SER A 295 20.70 3.78 10.95
CA SER A 295 21.70 2.91 10.33
C SER A 295 21.13 1.63 9.74
N GLY A 296 19.90 1.24 10.11
CA GLY A 296 19.20 0.07 9.56
C GLY A 296 18.26 0.41 8.39
N LEU A 297 18.23 1.66 7.92
CA LEU A 297 17.28 2.17 6.92
C LEU A 297 17.96 2.58 5.59
N THR A 298 19.20 2.14 5.37
CA THR A 298 20.03 2.46 4.19
C THR A 298 19.73 1.57 2.99
#